data_AF-A0A3B9Z1L1-F1
#
_entry.id   AF-A0A3B9Z1L1-F1
#
_cell.length_a   1.000
_cell.length_b   1.000
_cell.length_c   1.000
_cell.angle_alpha   90.00
_cell.angle_beta   90.00
_cell.angle_gamma   90.00
#
_symmetry.space_group_name_H-M   'P 1'
#
loop_
_entity.id
_entity.type
_entity.pdbx_description
1 polymer ?
#
loop_
_entity_poly.entity_id
_entity_poly.type
_entity_poly.pdbx_seq_one_letter_code
_entity_poly.pdbx_strand_id
1 'polypeptide(L)'
;MFDRERRKPLGLFQWGWVSATAALMLAVLAYPLGAVPARVADRFAPLPPTLDGMAYMKTATVQDASSEVTPANPGGATLRAYADYLAIRWMLQNIDGTPVVLEASVPEYRWGSRVSKYTGLPAVLGWRWHQAQQRGPYAPQVDARLRDVQSMFNTTNSDAAQVLLSRYHVRYVYVGDLERAYYASAGIAKFGSAPTLFRPVYDVDGVIIYEFLPEAARQGRTQAVAPEGSMIQ
;
A
#
# COMPACT_ATOMS: atom_id res chain seq x y z
N MET A 1 -21.51 -58.29 10.61
CA MET A 1 -22.61 -58.07 11.57
C MET A 1 -22.13 -56.98 12.52
N PHE A 2 -22.41 -55.71 12.22
CA PHE A 2 -22.01 -54.60 13.09
C PHE A 2 -23.11 -54.38 14.12
N ASP A 3 -22.78 -54.65 15.38
CA ASP A 3 -23.67 -54.44 16.52
C ASP A 3 -23.84 -52.93 16.73
N ARG A 4 -25.07 -52.43 16.60
CA ARG A 4 -25.40 -51.03 16.83
C ARG A 4 -25.48 -50.84 18.34
N GLU A 5 -24.42 -50.34 18.96
CA GLU A 5 -24.47 -49.87 20.34
C GLU A 5 -25.61 -48.84 20.49
N ARG A 6 -26.64 -49.22 21.26
CA ARG A 6 -27.76 -48.32 21.59
C ARG A 6 -27.25 -47.25 22.55
N ARG A 7 -27.07 -46.03 22.06
CA ARG A 7 -26.77 -44.86 22.89
C ARG A 7 -27.89 -44.69 23.93
N LYS A 8 -27.53 -44.59 25.21
CA LYS A 8 -28.49 -44.29 26.28
C LYS A 8 -29.15 -42.93 26.00
N PRO A 9 -30.47 -42.78 26.22
CA PRO A 9 -31.14 -41.49 26.01
C PRO A 9 -30.56 -40.44 26.95
N LEU A 10 -30.46 -39.21 26.47
CA LEU A 10 -29.97 -38.08 27.26
C LEU A 10 -30.93 -37.82 28.44
N GLY A 11 -30.37 -37.58 29.62
CA GLY A 11 -31.12 -37.18 30.81
C GLY A 11 -31.60 -35.72 30.73
N LEU A 12 -32.58 -35.35 31.58
CA LEU A 12 -33.15 -33.99 31.67
C LEU A 12 -32.08 -32.88 31.80
N PHE A 13 -31.04 -33.13 32.61
CA PHE A 13 -29.93 -32.18 32.77
C PHE A 13 -29.11 -31.97 31.49
N GLN A 14 -28.86 -33.05 30.73
CA GLN A 14 -28.14 -32.98 29.47
C GLN A 14 -28.98 -32.26 28.40
N TRP A 15 -30.30 -32.48 28.37
CA TRP A 15 -31.22 -31.73 27.50
C TRP A 15 -31.30 -30.24 27.86
N GLY A 16 -31.20 -29.90 29.14
CA GLY A 16 -31.10 -28.51 29.61
C GLY A 16 -29.86 -27.81 29.05
N TRP A 17 -28.69 -28.45 29.18
CA TRP A 17 -27.44 -27.94 28.61
C TRP A 17 -27.48 -27.83 27.09
N VAL A 18 -27.95 -28.87 26.39
CA VAL A 18 -28.06 -28.85 24.93
C VAL A 18 -28.96 -27.71 24.45
N SER A 19 -30.11 -27.51 25.12
CA SER A 19 -31.04 -26.43 24.77
C SER A 19 -30.44 -25.04 25.03
N ALA A 20 -29.76 -24.86 26.17
CA ALA A 20 -29.08 -23.62 26.50
C ALA A 20 -27.97 -23.29 25.49
N THR A 21 -27.14 -24.28 25.14
CA THR A 21 -26.10 -24.12 24.11
C THR A 21 -26.70 -23.82 22.75
N ALA A 22 -27.77 -24.53 22.35
CA ALA A 22 -28.45 -24.26 21.08
C ALA A 22 -29.01 -22.82 21.03
N ALA A 23 -29.62 -22.34 22.12
CA ALA A 23 -30.10 -20.97 22.21
C ALA A 23 -28.95 -19.94 22.10
N LEU A 24 -27.82 -20.19 22.77
CA LEU A 24 -26.62 -19.34 22.63
C LEU A 24 -26.08 -19.32 21.20
N MET A 25 -26.00 -20.49 20.54
CA MET A 25 -25.56 -20.58 19.15
C MET A 25 -26.50 -19.81 18.21
N LEU A 26 -27.82 -19.92 18.41
CA LEU A 26 -28.81 -19.16 17.66
C LEU A 26 -28.68 -17.65 17.88
N ALA A 27 -28.42 -17.21 19.11
CA ALA A 27 -28.18 -15.81 19.42
C ALA A 27 -26.91 -15.27 18.72
N VAL A 28 -25.84 -16.07 18.65
CA VAL A 28 -24.61 -15.70 17.91
C VAL A 28 -24.87 -15.61 16.41
N LEU A 29 -25.68 -16.51 15.85
CA LEU A 29 -26.05 -16.48 14.43
C LEU A 29 -26.90 -15.27 14.02
N ALA A 30 -27.48 -14.55 14.96
CA ALA A 30 -28.14 -13.27 14.67
C ALA A 30 -27.15 -12.18 14.24
N TYR A 31 -25.88 -12.25 14.70
CA TYR A 31 -24.88 -11.23 14.38
C TYR A 31 -24.57 -11.14 12.88
N PRO A 32 -24.25 -12.24 12.14
CA PRO A 32 -24.06 -12.17 10.69
C PRO A 32 -25.24 -11.56 9.93
N LEU A 33 -26.48 -11.80 10.37
CA LEU A 33 -27.68 -11.28 9.69
C LEU A 33 -27.74 -9.75 9.71
N GLY A 34 -27.30 -9.11 10.80
CA GLY A 34 -27.23 -7.65 10.91
C GLY A 34 -25.90 -7.06 10.45
N ALA A 35 -24.78 -7.73 10.75
CA ALA A 35 -23.45 -7.24 10.46
C ALA A 35 -23.11 -7.30 8.96
N VAL A 36 -23.53 -8.34 8.24
CA VAL A 36 -23.20 -8.48 6.81
C VAL A 36 -23.79 -7.35 5.97
N PRO A 37 -25.08 -6.99 6.06
CA PRO A 37 -25.63 -5.85 5.33
C PRO A 37 -24.95 -4.52 5.69
N ALA A 38 -24.64 -4.29 6.97
CA ALA A 38 -23.94 -3.10 7.42
C ALA A 38 -22.53 -3.00 6.81
N ARG A 39 -21.74 -4.09 6.84
CA ARG A 39 -20.41 -4.13 6.20
C ARG A 39 -20.48 -4.03 4.68
N VAL A 40 -21.53 -4.56 4.09
CA VAL A 40 -21.81 -4.39 2.67
C VAL A 40 -22.10 -2.92 2.35
N ALA A 41 -22.79 -2.18 3.21
CA ALA A 41 -23.07 -0.76 3.03
C ALA A 41 -21.81 0.12 3.13
N ASP A 42 -20.78 -0.31 3.87
CA ASP A 42 -19.48 0.39 4.01
C ASP A 42 -18.60 0.35 2.73
N ARG A 43 -19.07 -0.25 1.63
CA ARG A 43 -18.27 -0.41 0.39
C ARG A 43 -17.96 0.94 -0.27
N PHE A 44 -16.76 1.05 -0.86
CA PHE A 44 -16.36 2.23 -1.62
C PHE A 44 -17.25 2.52 -2.84
N ALA A 45 -17.72 1.48 -3.51
CA ALA A 45 -18.59 1.60 -4.68
C ALA A 45 -19.55 0.40 -4.75
N PRO A 46 -20.82 0.60 -5.17
CA PRO A 46 -21.75 -0.50 -5.39
C PRO A 46 -21.33 -1.35 -6.60
N LEU A 47 -21.11 -2.65 -6.36
CA LEU A 47 -20.75 -3.63 -7.38
C LEU A 47 -21.51 -4.94 -7.18
N PRO A 48 -21.78 -5.69 -8.26
CA PRO A 48 -22.14 -7.09 -8.18
C PRO A 48 -21.04 -7.93 -7.51
N PRO A 49 -21.36 -9.10 -6.93
CA PRO A 49 -20.35 -10.03 -6.42
C PRO A 49 -19.31 -10.39 -7.49
N THR A 50 -18.03 -10.37 -7.11
CA THR A 50 -16.90 -10.68 -8.01
C THR A 50 -15.71 -11.21 -7.22
N LEU A 51 -14.82 -11.94 -7.89
CA LEU A 51 -13.52 -12.37 -7.37
C LEU A 51 -12.39 -11.39 -7.72
N ASP A 52 -12.68 -10.35 -8.50
CA ASP A 52 -11.72 -9.27 -8.81
C ASP A 52 -11.67 -8.27 -7.64
N GLY A 53 -10.67 -8.45 -6.78
CA GLY A 53 -10.43 -7.58 -5.61
C GLY A 53 -10.11 -6.12 -5.95
N MET A 54 -9.82 -5.80 -7.22
CA MET A 54 -9.60 -4.43 -7.70
C MET A 54 -10.78 -3.87 -8.48
N ALA A 55 -11.88 -4.63 -8.69
CA ALA A 55 -13.01 -4.18 -9.50
C ALA A 55 -13.59 -2.84 -9.05
N TYR A 56 -13.61 -2.61 -7.73
CA TYR A 56 -14.13 -1.37 -7.16
C TYR A 56 -13.27 -0.15 -7.50
N MET A 57 -11.97 -0.33 -7.71
CA MET A 57 -11.07 0.77 -8.01
C MET A 57 -11.40 1.45 -9.34
N LYS A 58 -12.14 0.76 -10.24
CA LYS A 58 -12.57 1.30 -11.53
C LYS A 58 -13.56 2.45 -11.42
N THR A 59 -14.30 2.54 -10.32
CA THR A 59 -15.36 3.54 -10.14
C THR A 59 -15.32 4.24 -8.78
N ALA A 60 -14.58 3.70 -7.81
CA ALA A 60 -14.51 4.23 -6.46
C ALA A 60 -13.75 5.56 -6.40
N THR A 61 -14.31 6.46 -5.59
CA THR A 61 -13.61 7.60 -5.03
C THR A 61 -13.36 7.35 -3.55
N VAL A 62 -12.20 7.75 -3.06
CA VAL A 62 -11.83 7.60 -1.66
C VAL A 62 -11.75 8.99 -1.06
N GLN A 63 -12.58 9.23 -0.04
CA GLN A 63 -12.54 10.47 0.72
C GLN A 63 -11.48 10.34 1.80
N ASP A 64 -10.36 11.02 1.62
CA ASP A 64 -9.34 11.12 2.64
C ASP A 64 -9.63 12.32 3.55
N ALA A 65 -10.26 12.02 4.69
CA ALA A 65 -10.50 12.99 5.75
C ALA A 65 -9.23 13.15 6.60
N SER A 66 -8.22 13.84 6.06
CA SER A 66 -7.02 14.14 6.83
C SER A 66 -7.27 15.22 7.88
N SER A 67 -7.16 14.83 9.16
CA SER A 67 -7.07 15.77 10.29
C SER A 67 -5.79 16.62 10.26
N GLU A 68 -4.79 16.19 9.49
CA GLU A 68 -3.56 16.93 9.24
C GLU A 68 -3.79 17.89 8.07
N VAL A 69 -3.84 19.18 8.40
CA VAL A 69 -3.95 20.29 7.44
C VAL A 69 -2.55 20.54 6.90
N THR A 70 -2.31 20.22 5.63
CA THR A 70 -1.08 20.59 4.93
C THR A 70 -1.39 21.67 3.90
N PRO A 71 -0.41 22.48 3.45
CA PRO A 71 -0.62 23.38 2.31
C PRO A 71 -1.12 22.67 1.04
N ALA A 72 -0.86 21.37 0.92
CA ALA A 72 -1.29 20.54 -0.20
C ALA A 72 -2.67 19.89 0.00
N ASN A 73 -3.18 19.87 1.24
CA ASN A 73 -4.48 19.31 1.60
C ASN A 73 -5.11 20.09 2.78
N PRO A 74 -5.73 21.26 2.50
CA PRO A 74 -6.25 22.14 3.54
C PRO A 74 -7.58 21.68 4.17
N GLY A 75 -8.16 20.56 3.74
CA GLY A 75 -9.50 20.14 4.20
C GLY A 75 -9.96 18.73 3.78
N GLY A 76 -9.02 17.85 3.44
CA GLY A 76 -9.28 16.52 2.88
C GLY A 76 -9.06 16.43 1.36
N ALA A 77 -8.83 15.23 0.86
CA ALA A 77 -8.61 14.96 -0.56
C ALA A 77 -9.58 13.88 -1.07
N THR A 78 -10.23 14.12 -2.21
CA THR A 78 -10.95 13.08 -2.93
C THR A 78 -9.98 12.41 -3.90
N LEU A 79 -9.67 11.14 -3.65
CA LEU A 79 -8.71 10.36 -4.43
C LEU A 79 -9.47 9.47 -5.42
N ARG A 80 -9.02 9.45 -6.68
CA ARG A 80 -9.59 8.53 -7.68
C ARG A 80 -8.85 7.20 -7.62
N ALA A 81 -9.53 6.14 -7.21
CA ALA A 81 -8.91 4.81 -7.15
C ALA A 81 -8.52 4.27 -8.55
N TYR A 82 -9.09 4.83 -9.63
CA TYR A 82 -8.84 4.36 -10.99
C TYR A 82 -7.41 4.62 -11.46
N ALA A 83 -6.82 5.76 -11.09
CA ALA A 83 -5.43 6.08 -11.45
C ALA A 83 -4.47 5.07 -10.78
N ASP A 84 -4.71 4.77 -9.51
CA ASP A 84 -3.97 3.73 -8.77
C ASP A 84 -4.19 2.34 -9.41
N TYR A 85 -5.41 2.01 -9.86
CA TYR A 85 -5.69 0.74 -10.54
C TYR A 85 -4.83 0.56 -11.79
N LEU A 86 -4.76 1.56 -12.67
CA LEU A 86 -3.96 1.50 -13.89
C LEU A 86 -2.47 1.34 -13.56
N ALA A 87 -1.97 2.11 -12.61
CA ALA A 87 -0.57 2.08 -12.22
C ALA A 87 -0.17 0.75 -11.57
N ILE A 88 -0.98 0.24 -10.64
CA ILE A 88 -0.75 -1.06 -9.99
C ILE A 88 -0.76 -2.19 -11.01
N ARG A 89 -1.71 -2.17 -11.97
CA ARG A 89 -1.77 -3.16 -13.05
C ARG A 89 -0.51 -3.12 -13.92
N TRP A 90 -0.02 -1.92 -14.24
CA TRP A 90 1.23 -1.75 -14.95
C TRP A 90 2.42 -2.29 -14.14
N MET A 91 2.52 -1.96 -12.85
CA MET A 91 3.59 -2.45 -11.97
C MET A 91 3.63 -3.98 -11.91
N LEU A 92 2.47 -4.63 -11.71
CA LEU A 92 2.32 -6.09 -11.70
C LEU A 92 2.77 -6.77 -13.00
N GLN A 93 2.73 -6.06 -14.13
CA GLN A 93 3.07 -6.59 -15.45
C GLN A 93 4.51 -6.29 -15.89
N ASN A 94 5.13 -5.24 -15.34
CA ASN A 94 6.37 -4.68 -15.87
C ASN A 94 7.52 -4.65 -14.85
N ILE A 95 7.25 -4.94 -13.57
CA ILE A 95 8.27 -4.96 -12.52
C ILE A 95 8.55 -6.39 -12.11
N ASP A 96 9.77 -6.85 -12.41
CA ASP A 96 10.25 -8.15 -12.01
C ASP A 96 10.87 -8.13 -10.60
N GLY A 97 10.79 -9.27 -9.91
CA GLY A 97 11.37 -9.47 -8.59
C GLY A 97 10.62 -8.74 -7.48
N THR A 98 11.33 -8.36 -6.43
CA THR A 98 10.75 -7.70 -5.23
C THR A 98 11.46 -6.37 -4.88
N PRO A 99 11.59 -5.43 -5.82
CA PRO A 99 12.19 -4.12 -5.54
C PRO A 99 11.39 -3.32 -4.51
N VAL A 100 12.09 -2.51 -3.71
CA VAL A 100 11.44 -1.64 -2.72
C VAL A 100 10.77 -0.46 -3.41
N VAL A 101 9.51 -0.20 -3.07
CA VAL A 101 8.75 0.98 -3.49
C VAL A 101 8.68 2.02 -2.37
N LEU A 102 8.88 3.28 -2.73
CA LEU A 102 8.53 4.42 -1.90
C LEU A 102 7.11 4.88 -2.30
N GLU A 103 6.18 4.78 -1.36
CA GLU A 103 4.80 5.29 -1.46
C GLU A 103 4.48 6.11 -0.20
N ALA A 104 3.40 6.91 -0.25
CA ALA A 104 2.99 7.71 0.90
C ALA A 104 2.71 6.86 2.15
N SER A 105 3.23 7.34 3.28
CA SER A 105 2.82 6.88 4.61
C SER A 105 1.82 7.87 5.18
N VAL A 106 0.61 7.38 5.45
CA VAL A 106 -0.52 8.15 5.98
C VAL A 106 -1.02 7.54 7.30
N PRO A 107 -1.81 8.28 8.10
CA PRO A 107 -2.43 7.73 9.29
C PRO A 107 -3.26 6.48 9.04
N GLU A 108 -3.53 5.73 10.11
CA GLU A 108 -4.19 4.44 10.03
C GLU A 108 -5.63 4.54 9.48
N TYR A 109 -6.10 3.45 8.86
CA TYR A 109 -7.44 3.34 8.26
C TYR A 109 -7.74 4.35 7.14
N ARG A 110 -6.69 4.84 6.48
CA ARG A 110 -6.78 5.67 5.26
C ARG A 110 -6.29 4.90 4.04
N TRP A 111 -6.27 5.57 2.88
CA TRP A 111 -5.86 5.01 1.58
C TRP A 111 -4.35 4.75 1.45
N GLY A 112 -3.65 4.50 2.56
CA GLY A 112 -2.21 4.20 2.57
C GLY A 112 -1.87 2.79 2.16
N SER A 113 -0.58 2.56 1.89
CA SER A 113 -0.02 1.23 1.55
C SER A 113 -0.71 0.54 0.36
N ARG A 114 -1.43 1.29 -0.49
CA ARG A 114 -2.20 0.69 -1.59
C ARG A 114 -1.29 0.04 -2.62
N VAL A 115 -0.09 0.59 -2.86
CA VAL A 115 0.81 0.09 -3.89
C VAL A 115 1.41 -1.23 -3.44
N SER A 116 2.03 -1.26 -2.26
CA SER A 116 2.61 -2.50 -1.70
C SER A 116 1.57 -3.58 -1.43
N LYS A 117 0.36 -3.22 -0.95
CA LYS A 117 -0.72 -4.18 -0.71
C LYS A 117 -1.15 -4.92 -1.98
N TYR A 118 -1.30 -4.21 -3.10
CA TYR A 118 -1.79 -4.82 -4.35
C TYR A 118 -0.69 -5.43 -5.21
N THR A 119 0.54 -4.90 -5.15
CA THR A 119 1.67 -5.40 -5.95
C THR A 119 2.47 -6.51 -5.25
N GLY A 120 2.40 -6.59 -3.92
CA GLY A 120 3.26 -7.46 -3.13
C GLY A 120 4.71 -6.94 -2.99
N LEU A 121 5.02 -5.78 -3.57
CA LEU A 121 6.34 -5.16 -3.45
C LEU A 121 6.58 -4.64 -2.03
N PRO A 122 7.78 -4.79 -1.46
CA PRO A 122 8.10 -4.22 -0.15
C PRO A 122 8.06 -2.69 -0.20
N ALA A 123 7.40 -2.05 0.77
CA ALA A 123 7.47 -0.60 0.98
C ALA A 123 8.52 -0.23 2.04
N VAL A 124 9.07 0.99 1.97
CA VAL A 124 9.98 1.53 3.01
C VAL A 124 9.32 1.46 4.40
N LEU A 125 8.05 1.85 4.46
CA LEU A 125 7.18 1.76 5.62
C LEU A 125 5.76 1.43 5.14
N GLY A 126 5.21 0.32 5.64
CA GLY A 126 3.81 -0.06 5.45
C GLY A 126 2.94 0.53 6.56
N TRP A 127 2.04 -0.27 7.11
CA TRP A 127 1.11 0.20 8.15
C TRP A 127 1.84 0.46 9.49
N ARG A 128 2.09 1.75 9.80
CA ARG A 128 2.92 2.18 10.94
C ARG A 128 2.52 1.54 12.26
N TRP A 129 1.25 1.67 12.66
CA TRP A 129 0.82 1.21 13.99
C TRP A 129 0.96 -0.30 14.17
N HIS A 130 0.65 -1.10 13.15
CA HIS A 130 0.87 -2.55 13.22
C HIS A 130 2.36 -2.90 13.34
N GLN A 131 3.25 -2.18 12.64
CA GLN A 131 4.69 -2.37 12.80
C GLN A 131 5.17 -1.97 14.20
N ALA A 132 4.65 -0.87 14.76
CA ALA A 132 5.01 -0.41 16.09
C ALA A 132 4.60 -1.43 17.17
N GLN A 133 3.36 -1.93 17.13
CA GLN A 133 2.86 -2.93 18.07
C GLN A 133 3.69 -4.23 18.03
N GLN A 134 4.00 -4.73 16.83
CA GLN A 134 4.78 -5.96 16.67
C GLN A 134 6.24 -5.82 17.10
N ARG A 135 6.79 -4.61 17.05
CA ARG A 135 8.20 -4.33 17.35
C ARG A 135 8.46 -3.94 18.81
N GLY A 136 7.42 -3.64 19.58
CA GLY A 136 7.52 -3.34 21.02
C GLY A 136 8.61 -2.29 21.31
N PRO A 137 9.73 -2.65 22.00
CA PRO A 137 10.82 -1.73 22.30
C PRO A 137 11.46 -1.05 21.07
N TYR A 138 11.35 -1.64 19.88
CA TYR A 138 11.89 -1.10 18.64
C TYR A 138 10.90 -0.20 17.88
N ALA A 139 9.72 0.11 18.45
CA ALA A 139 8.77 1.06 17.87
C ALA A 139 9.40 2.41 17.45
N PRO A 140 10.39 3.01 18.18
CA PRO A 140 11.04 4.24 17.74
C PRO A 140 11.72 4.15 16.36
N GLN A 141 12.11 2.95 15.91
CA GLN A 141 12.66 2.75 14.57
C GLN A 141 11.60 2.88 13.48
N VAL A 142 10.34 2.56 13.78
CA VAL A 142 9.20 2.77 12.88
C VAL A 142 8.99 4.28 12.66
N ASP A 143 9.10 5.06 13.74
CA ASP A 143 8.95 6.51 13.67
C ASP A 143 10.14 7.19 12.95
N ALA A 144 11.34 6.64 13.10
CA ALA A 144 12.50 7.07 12.31
C ALA A 144 12.26 6.82 10.82
N ARG A 145 11.75 5.64 10.43
CA ARG A 145 11.39 5.35 9.04
C ARG A 145 10.29 6.27 8.51
N LEU A 146 9.29 6.61 9.33
CA LEU A 146 8.25 7.57 8.95
C LEU A 146 8.87 8.93 8.60
N ARG A 147 9.76 9.43 9.47
CA ARG A 147 10.46 10.70 9.23
C ARG A 147 11.32 10.64 7.97
N ASP A 148 11.97 9.50 7.69
CA ASP A 148 12.75 9.32 6.47
C ASP A 148 11.86 9.33 5.21
N VAL A 149 10.69 8.68 5.24
CA VAL A 149 9.70 8.74 4.15
C VAL A 149 9.24 10.18 3.91
N GLN A 150 8.87 10.89 4.99
CA GLN A 150 8.49 12.31 4.91
C GLN A 150 9.63 13.16 4.35
N SER A 151 10.87 12.89 4.74
CA SER A 151 12.05 13.62 4.26
C SER A 151 12.29 13.37 2.77
N MET A 152 12.18 12.11 2.32
CA MET A 152 12.29 11.75 0.90
C MET A 152 11.24 12.45 0.04
N PHE A 153 10.00 12.62 0.52
CA PHE A 153 8.98 13.34 -0.24
C PHE A 153 9.08 14.87 -0.13
N ASN A 154 9.40 15.42 1.04
CA ASN A 154 9.34 16.87 1.29
C ASN A 154 10.62 17.66 0.97
N THR A 155 11.80 17.04 1.04
CA THR A 155 13.04 17.75 0.70
C THR A 155 13.01 18.23 -0.75
N THR A 156 13.59 19.39 -1.03
CA THR A 156 13.84 19.89 -2.40
C THR A 156 15.25 19.53 -2.89
N ASN A 157 16.12 19.03 -2.02
CA ASN A 157 17.48 18.61 -2.36
C ASN A 157 17.49 17.14 -2.80
N SER A 158 17.76 16.91 -4.09
CA SER A 158 17.80 15.57 -4.68
C SER A 158 18.92 14.68 -4.13
N ASP A 159 20.07 15.23 -3.74
CA ASP A 159 21.18 14.47 -3.16
C ASP A 159 20.82 13.98 -1.75
N ALA A 160 20.14 14.82 -0.96
CA ALA A 160 19.62 14.42 0.35
C ALA A 160 18.58 13.30 0.23
N ALA A 161 17.72 13.36 -0.79
CA ALA A 161 16.78 12.26 -1.08
C ALA A 161 17.52 10.99 -1.53
N GLN A 162 18.54 11.11 -2.39
CA GLN A 162 19.35 9.99 -2.89
C GLN A 162 19.96 9.17 -1.75
N VAL A 163 20.47 9.82 -0.70
CA VAL A 163 21.06 9.15 0.46
C VAL A 163 20.05 8.22 1.15
N LEU A 164 18.83 8.71 1.40
CA LEU A 164 17.77 7.93 2.04
C LEU A 164 17.22 6.83 1.12
N LEU A 165 16.98 7.16 -0.16
CA LEU A 165 16.53 6.17 -1.16
C LEU A 165 17.52 5.01 -1.27
N SER A 166 18.82 5.31 -1.27
CA SER A 166 19.88 4.30 -1.29
C SER A 166 19.91 3.47 -0.02
N ARG A 167 19.80 4.11 1.17
CA ARG A 167 19.74 3.42 2.47
C ARG A 167 18.62 2.37 2.52
N TYR A 168 17.46 2.67 1.96
CA TYR A 168 16.30 1.78 1.94
C TYR A 168 16.22 0.89 0.69
N HIS A 169 17.22 0.95 -0.20
CA HIS A 169 17.24 0.20 -1.46
C HIS A 169 15.98 0.43 -2.32
N VAL A 170 15.44 1.64 -2.28
CA VAL A 170 14.28 2.03 -3.08
C VAL A 170 14.65 1.93 -4.55
N ARG A 171 13.84 1.25 -5.35
CA ARG A 171 13.98 1.23 -6.81
C ARG A 171 12.90 2.03 -7.50
N TYR A 172 11.70 2.09 -6.93
CA TYR A 172 10.59 2.84 -7.52
C TYR A 172 10.03 3.86 -6.53
N VAL A 173 9.81 5.08 -7.00
CA VAL A 173 9.09 6.13 -6.29
C VAL A 173 7.75 6.32 -6.95
N TYR A 174 6.67 6.09 -6.20
CA TYR A 174 5.31 6.27 -6.66
C TYR A 174 4.82 7.67 -6.32
N VAL A 175 4.25 8.40 -7.28
CA VAL A 175 3.68 9.74 -7.07
C VAL A 175 2.30 9.82 -7.72
N GLY A 176 1.24 9.72 -6.92
CA GLY A 176 -0.15 9.90 -7.33
C GLY A 176 -0.88 10.97 -6.50
N ASP A 177 -2.21 10.95 -6.56
CA ASP A 177 -3.07 11.89 -5.85
C ASP A 177 -2.81 11.89 -4.33
N LEU A 178 -2.57 10.71 -3.74
CA LEU A 178 -2.31 10.58 -2.30
C LEU A 178 -0.97 11.23 -1.90
N GLU A 179 0.11 10.97 -2.62
CA GLU A 179 1.40 11.60 -2.33
C GLU A 179 1.30 13.13 -2.45
N ARG A 180 0.59 13.62 -3.47
CA ARG A 180 0.35 15.06 -3.67
C ARG A 180 -0.50 15.67 -2.56
N ALA A 181 -1.40 14.90 -1.95
CA ALA A 181 -2.20 15.37 -0.82
C ALA A 181 -1.39 15.47 0.50
N TYR A 182 -0.40 14.60 0.72
CA TYR A 182 0.33 14.54 2.00
C TYR A 182 1.66 15.28 2.02
N TYR A 183 2.26 15.54 0.86
CA TYR A 183 3.62 16.08 0.79
C TYR A 183 3.69 17.38 -0.01
N ALA A 184 4.71 18.18 0.29
CA ALA A 184 4.91 19.48 -0.33
C ALA A 184 5.16 19.34 -1.85
N SER A 185 4.46 20.15 -2.65
CA SER A 185 4.57 20.15 -4.11
C SER A 185 6.01 20.40 -4.59
N ALA A 186 6.74 21.32 -3.94
CA ALA A 186 8.14 21.59 -4.22
C ALA A 186 9.04 20.37 -3.98
N GLY A 187 8.75 19.60 -2.93
CA GLY A 187 9.44 18.35 -2.65
C GLY A 187 9.15 17.30 -3.72
N ILE A 188 7.88 17.12 -4.10
CA ILE A 188 7.50 16.16 -5.16
C ILE A 188 8.12 16.54 -6.52
N ALA A 189 8.15 17.83 -6.86
CA ALA A 189 8.68 18.31 -8.13
C ALA A 189 10.13 17.89 -8.38
N LYS A 190 10.93 17.69 -7.33
CA LYS A 190 12.34 17.26 -7.44
C LYS A 190 12.52 15.99 -8.27
N PHE A 191 11.57 15.05 -8.19
CA PHE A 191 11.66 13.77 -8.90
C PHE A 191 11.63 13.97 -10.42
N GLY A 192 10.91 14.98 -10.91
CA GLY A 192 10.92 15.36 -12.32
C GLY A 192 12.10 16.25 -12.72
N SER A 193 12.71 16.96 -11.77
CA SER A 193 13.81 17.91 -12.04
C SER A 193 15.22 17.33 -11.98
N ALA A 194 15.38 16.06 -11.58
CA ALA A 194 16.68 15.38 -11.50
C ALA A 194 16.72 14.10 -12.36
N PRO A 195 16.73 14.23 -13.71
CA PRO A 195 16.63 13.10 -14.65
C PRO A 195 17.81 12.14 -14.59
N THR A 196 18.96 12.57 -14.05
CA THR A 196 20.10 11.69 -13.79
C THR A 196 19.83 10.70 -12.67
N LEU A 197 18.95 11.03 -11.72
CA LEU A 197 18.60 10.20 -10.56
C LEU A 197 17.26 9.49 -10.70
N PHE A 198 16.32 10.09 -11.41
CA PHE A 198 14.95 9.61 -11.50
C PHE A 198 14.54 9.51 -12.96
N ARG A 199 14.21 8.30 -13.40
CA ARG A 199 13.67 8.05 -14.74
C ARG A 199 12.19 7.77 -14.65
N PRO A 200 11.30 8.57 -15.27
CA PRO A 200 9.88 8.20 -15.35
C PRO A 200 9.74 6.93 -16.18
N VAL A 201 9.10 5.91 -15.62
CA VAL A 201 8.81 4.63 -16.28
C VAL A 201 7.31 4.41 -16.52
N TYR A 202 6.48 5.23 -15.88
CA TYR A 202 5.03 5.28 -16.05
C TYR A 202 4.56 6.71 -15.79
N ASP A 203 3.67 7.22 -16.63
CA ASP A 203 3.03 8.53 -16.49
C ASP A 203 1.64 8.48 -17.14
N VAL A 204 0.62 8.18 -16.34
CA VAL A 204 -0.77 8.07 -16.82
C VAL A 204 -1.73 8.50 -15.73
N ASP A 205 -2.75 9.26 -16.11
CA ASP A 205 -3.89 9.66 -15.27
C ASP A 205 -3.49 10.36 -13.94
N GLY A 206 -2.39 11.12 -13.95
CA GLY A 206 -1.88 11.86 -12.80
C GLY A 206 -0.97 11.08 -11.87
N VAL A 207 -0.73 9.79 -12.15
CA VAL A 207 0.25 8.95 -11.46
C VAL A 207 1.54 8.87 -12.28
N ILE A 208 2.66 9.20 -11.63
CA ILE A 208 3.99 9.03 -12.19
C ILE A 208 4.78 8.05 -11.31
N ILE A 209 5.40 7.05 -11.94
CA ILE A 209 6.33 6.14 -11.26
C ILE A 209 7.72 6.44 -11.79
N TYR A 210 8.62 6.79 -10.86
CA TYR A 210 10.03 7.01 -11.16
C TYR A 210 10.84 5.79 -10.76
N GLU A 211 11.68 5.31 -11.66
CA GLU A 211 12.77 4.42 -11.30
C GLU A 211 13.95 5.24 -10.78
N PHE A 212 14.40 4.92 -9.57
CA PHE A 212 15.59 5.51 -8.96
C PHE A 212 16.85 4.85 -9.48
N LEU A 213 17.80 5.67 -9.94
CA LEU A 213 19.08 5.26 -10.53
C LEU A 213 20.22 5.54 -9.53
N PRO A 214 20.60 4.57 -8.68
CA PRO A 214 21.70 4.75 -7.75
C PRO A 214 23.02 4.95 -8.52
N GLU A 215 24.02 5.53 -7.85
CA GLU A 215 25.31 5.86 -8.46
C GLU A 215 25.98 4.67 -9.18
N ALA A 216 25.96 3.48 -8.57
CA ALA A 216 26.47 2.27 -9.19
C ALA A 216 25.78 1.92 -10.53
N ALA A 217 24.46 2.14 -10.64
CA ALA A 217 23.72 1.91 -11.87
C ALA A 217 24.01 2.96 -12.95
N ARG A 218 24.42 4.17 -12.56
CA ARG A 218 24.85 5.23 -13.48
C ARG A 218 26.23 4.95 -14.05
N GLN A 219 27.19 4.54 -13.21
CA GLN A 219 28.56 4.25 -13.63
C GLN A 219 28.65 3.04 -14.59
N GLY A 220 27.86 1.98 -14.36
CA GLY A 220 27.80 0.83 -15.27
C GLY A 220 27.22 1.14 -16.66
N ARG A 221 26.35 2.16 -16.77
CA ARG A 221 25.85 2.64 -18.08
C ARG A 221 26.90 3.45 -18.83
N THR A 222 27.65 4.30 -18.15
CA THR A 222 28.70 5.10 -18.80
C THR A 222 29.80 4.22 -19.39
N GLN A 223 30.13 3.09 -18.74
CA GLN A 223 31.12 2.13 -19.26
C GLN A 223 30.61 1.33 -20.48
N ALA A 224 29.31 1.04 -20.57
CA ALA A 224 28.72 0.31 -21.70
C ALA A 224 28.58 1.15 -22.99
N VAL A 225 28.77 2.47 -22.92
CA VAL A 225 28.57 3.41 -24.05
C VAL A 225 29.91 3.98 -24.56
N ALA A 226 31.06 3.61 -23.98
CA ALA A 226 32.35 3.99 -24.54
C ALA A 226 32.56 3.30 -25.91
N PRO A 227 32.71 4.05 -27.02
CA PRO A 227 32.98 3.43 -28.31
C PRO A 227 34.40 2.84 -28.25
N GLU A 228 34.53 1.57 -28.64
CA GLU A 228 35.84 1.01 -29.00
C GLU A 228 36.40 1.86 -30.15
N GLY A 229 37.31 2.77 -29.81
CA GLY A 229 38.11 3.49 -30.77
C GLY A 229 38.98 2.49 -31.51
N SER A 230 38.50 2.00 -32.65
CA SER A 230 39.29 1.22 -33.59
C SER A 230 40.35 2.12 -34.20
N MET A 231 41.52 2.12 -33.58
CA MET A 231 42.77 2.41 -34.27
C MET A 231 42.91 1.44 -35.43
N ILE A 232 42.90 1.96 -36.65
CA ILE A 232 43.59 1.33 -37.78
C ILE A 232 44.53 2.39 -38.34
N GLN A 233 45.83 2.14 -38.12
CA GLN A 233 46.93 2.67 -38.93
C GLN A 233 46.97 1.95 -40.27
#